data_AF-A0A7W9AJL1-F1
#
_entry.id   AF-A0A7W9AJL1-F1
#
_cell.length_a   1.000
_cell.length_b   1.000
_cell.length_c   1.000
_cell.angle_alpha   90.00
_cell.angle_beta   90.00
_cell.angle_gamma   90.00
#
_symmetry.space_group_name_H-M   'P 1'
#
loop_
_entity.id
_entity.type
_entity.pdbx_description
1 polymer ?
#
loop_
_entity_poly.entity_id
_entity_poly.type
_entity_poly.pdbx_seq_one_letter_code
_entity_poly.pdbx_strand_id
1 'polypeptide(L)'
;MFKTQMIRGLLFAGLLAVGMVPLSAQIQPVDPNDSIDADLAPQGGYSEVPQTPPAATDRAVTVSPVTPTIAATPPAPGASDTFQKGDLIGAAEGVFGKGAAGLAGVIEDILAKQGEPNAYITGQEAGGAFVVGLRYGSGILHHKVEGERKAYWTGPSVGFDVGGNAAKTFVLVYNLYDSEELYKRFPAGEGAAYFVGGFNVSYLRWKDVVLIPVRLGAGVRLGANVGYMKFSKKGNWVPF
;
A
#
# COMPACT_ATOMS: atom_id res chain seq x y z
N MET A 1 67.04 3.13 28.75
CA MET A 1 68.20 2.94 27.85
C MET A 1 67.82 1.89 26.83
N PHE A 2 68.11 2.14 25.54
CA PHE A 2 67.75 1.38 24.33
C PHE A 2 66.32 1.57 23.78
N LYS A 3 66.07 1.78 22.49
CA LYS A 3 66.84 2.34 21.36
C LYS A 3 65.81 2.59 20.25
N THR A 4 65.83 3.78 19.66
CA THR A 4 65.13 4.16 18.44
C THR A 4 65.52 3.26 17.27
N GLN A 5 64.53 2.77 16.50
CA GLN A 5 64.69 2.37 15.10
C GLN A 5 63.48 2.85 14.29
N MET A 6 63.70 3.94 13.55
CA MET A 6 62.96 4.26 12.34
C MET A 6 63.33 3.23 11.27
N ILE A 7 62.35 2.63 10.59
CA ILE A 7 62.56 2.08 9.25
C ILE A 7 61.44 2.59 8.34
N ARG A 8 61.92 3.18 7.24
CA ARG A 8 61.21 3.79 6.13
C ARG A 8 60.62 2.72 5.21
N GLY A 9 59.42 3.00 4.71
CA GLY A 9 59.07 2.83 3.29
C GLY A 9 58.85 1.42 2.75
N LEU A 10 57.61 1.13 2.37
CA LEU A 10 57.33 0.79 0.98
C LEU A 10 55.87 1.15 0.64
N LEU A 11 55.72 2.13 -0.25
CA LEU A 11 54.49 2.40 -0.98
C LEU A 11 54.18 1.18 -1.86
N PHE A 12 53.06 0.49 -1.59
CA PHE A 12 52.41 -0.37 -2.58
C PHE A 12 51.14 0.35 -3.05
N ALA A 13 51.30 1.18 -4.08
CA ALA A 13 50.19 1.69 -4.87
C ALA A 13 49.69 0.54 -5.76
N GLY A 14 48.75 -0.25 -5.25
CA GLY A 14 47.99 -1.21 -6.05
C GLY A 14 46.97 -0.48 -6.89
N LEU A 15 47.34 -0.13 -8.13
CA LEU A 15 46.43 0.42 -9.13
C LEU A 15 45.54 -0.70 -9.67
N LEU A 16 44.42 -0.99 -9.00
CA LEU A 16 43.36 -1.85 -9.53
C LEU A 16 42.50 -1.00 -10.48
N ALA A 17 42.88 -0.96 -11.75
CA ALA A 17 42.03 -0.46 -12.82
C ALA A 17 40.92 -1.48 -13.09
N VAL A 18 39.78 -1.33 -12.41
CA VAL A 18 38.54 -2.03 -12.78
C VAL A 18 38.00 -1.35 -14.05
N GLY A 19 38.16 -2.01 -15.19
CA GLY A 19 37.57 -1.57 -16.45
C GLY A 19 36.05 -1.56 -16.35
N MET A 20 35.44 -0.38 -16.44
CA MET A 20 34.01 -0.24 -16.69
C MET A 20 33.73 -0.66 -18.14
N VAL A 21 33.17 -1.85 -18.33
CA VAL A 21 32.56 -2.26 -19.59
C VAL A 21 31.19 -1.59 -19.69
N PRO A 22 30.89 -0.78 -20.72
CA PRO A 22 29.54 -0.29 -20.91
C PRO A 22 28.62 -1.46 -21.27
N LEU A 23 27.61 -1.71 -20.44
CA LEU A 23 26.54 -2.65 -20.76
C LEU A 23 25.64 -1.99 -21.81
N SER A 24 25.92 -2.23 -23.08
CA SER A 24 25.01 -1.84 -24.16
C SER A 24 23.76 -2.72 -24.06
N ALA A 25 22.65 -2.14 -23.62
CA ALA A 25 21.34 -2.79 -23.70
C ALA A 25 21.01 -3.00 -25.19
N GLN A 26 21.09 -4.25 -25.66
CA GLN A 26 20.59 -4.63 -26.98
C GLN A 26 19.07 -4.53 -26.96
N ILE A 27 18.54 -3.41 -27.48
CA ILE A 27 17.13 -3.28 -27.82
C ILE A 27 16.95 -4.07 -29.12
N GLN A 28 16.41 -5.29 -29.02
CA GLN A 28 15.89 -5.99 -30.19
C GLN A 28 14.51 -5.39 -30.50
N PRO A 29 14.30 -4.81 -31.70
CA PRO A 29 12.97 -4.41 -32.12
C PRO A 29 12.15 -5.67 -32.32
N VAL A 30 11.21 -5.91 -31.41
CA VAL A 30 10.17 -6.94 -31.57
C VAL A 30 9.09 -6.30 -32.43
N ASP A 31 8.91 -6.81 -33.65
CA ASP A 31 7.78 -6.44 -34.51
C ASP A 31 6.50 -7.06 -33.90
N PRO A 32 5.50 -6.26 -33.48
CA PRO A 32 4.27 -6.79 -32.90
C PRO A 32 3.49 -7.73 -33.85
N ASN A 33 3.74 -7.65 -35.16
CA ASN A 33 2.97 -8.39 -36.15
C ASN A 33 3.38 -9.88 -36.24
N ASP A 34 4.62 -10.23 -35.88
CA ASP A 34 5.10 -11.62 -35.89
C ASP A 34 4.45 -12.49 -34.80
N SER A 35 3.93 -11.88 -33.73
CA SER A 35 3.27 -12.60 -32.63
C SER A 35 1.84 -13.04 -32.95
N ILE A 36 1.24 -12.49 -34.01
CA ILE A 36 -0.16 -12.72 -34.39
C ILE A 36 -0.27 -13.81 -35.46
N ASP A 37 0.71 -13.93 -36.37
CA ASP A 37 0.67 -14.90 -37.47
C ASP A 37 1.06 -16.33 -37.08
N ALA A 38 1.53 -16.56 -35.85
CA ALA A 38 1.92 -17.90 -35.38
C ALA A 38 0.73 -18.82 -35.05
N ASP A 39 -0.52 -18.32 -35.06
CA ASP A 39 -1.74 -19.06 -34.71
C ASP A 39 -2.54 -19.58 -35.91
N LEU A 40 -2.28 -19.06 -37.11
CA LEU A 40 -3.04 -19.35 -38.32
C LEU A 40 -2.49 -20.56 -39.08
N ALA A 41 -2.49 -21.73 -38.45
CA ALA A 41 -2.34 -23.01 -39.14
C ALA A 41 -3.73 -23.61 -39.46
N PRO A 42 -4.01 -24.02 -40.72
CA PRO A 42 -5.30 -24.61 -41.06
C PRO A 42 -5.40 -26.03 -40.51
N GLN A 43 -6.13 -26.21 -39.40
CA GLN A 43 -6.59 -27.53 -38.98
C GLN A 43 -7.86 -27.90 -39.76
N GLY A 44 -7.72 -28.89 -40.63
CA GLY A 44 -8.85 -29.51 -41.32
C GLY A 44 -9.71 -30.39 -40.40
N GLY A 45 -10.96 -30.59 -40.82
CA GLY A 45 -11.79 -31.72 -40.41
C GLY A 45 -13.09 -31.34 -39.71
N TYR A 46 -14.12 -30.95 -40.47
CA TYR A 46 -15.50 -31.00 -40.00
C TYR A 46 -16.19 -32.22 -40.63
N SER A 47 -16.51 -33.22 -39.81
CA SER A 47 -17.44 -34.28 -40.19
C SER A 47 -18.87 -33.75 -40.05
N GLU A 48 -19.62 -33.80 -41.15
CA GLU A 48 -21.01 -33.38 -41.23
C GLU A 48 -21.94 -34.44 -40.61
N VAL A 49 -22.71 -34.06 -39.59
CA VAL A 49 -23.77 -34.89 -39.00
C VAL A 49 -25.12 -34.42 -39.57
N PRO A 50 -25.87 -35.25 -40.31
CA PRO A 50 -27.15 -34.81 -40.87
C PRO A 50 -28.22 -34.60 -39.79
N GLN A 51 -28.70 -33.37 -39.63
CA GLN A 51 -29.88 -33.06 -38.83
C GLN A 51 -31.08 -32.80 -39.74
N THR A 52 -32.09 -33.65 -39.63
CA THR A 52 -33.41 -33.50 -40.27
C THR A 52 -34.22 -32.40 -39.55
N PRO A 53 -34.95 -31.51 -40.24
CA PRO A 53 -35.73 -30.46 -39.59
C PRO A 53 -37.11 -30.97 -39.13
N PRO A 54 -37.53 -30.72 -37.87
CA PRO A 54 -38.94 -30.73 -37.51
C PRO A 54 -39.55 -29.32 -37.58
N ALA A 55 -40.82 -29.33 -37.99
CA ALA A 55 -41.69 -28.22 -38.36
C ALA A 55 -41.76 -27.02 -37.38
N ALA A 56 -41.86 -25.83 -37.99
CA ALA A 56 -42.20 -24.59 -37.31
C ALA A 56 -43.59 -24.66 -36.67
N THR A 57 -43.66 -24.37 -35.36
CA THR A 57 -44.91 -24.04 -34.67
C THR A 57 -44.77 -22.63 -34.13
N ASP A 58 -45.55 -21.71 -34.67
CA ASP A 58 -45.73 -20.35 -34.17
C ASP A 58 -46.19 -20.37 -32.71
N ARG A 59 -45.33 -19.91 -31.80
CA ARG A 59 -45.74 -19.54 -30.44
C ARG A 59 -45.21 -18.14 -30.14
N ALA A 60 -46.11 -17.16 -30.21
CA ALA A 60 -45.88 -15.83 -29.68
C ALA A 60 -45.64 -15.94 -28.16
N VAL A 61 -44.42 -15.66 -27.71
CA VAL A 61 -44.07 -15.52 -26.30
C VAL A 61 -44.24 -14.05 -25.93
N THR A 62 -45.29 -13.72 -25.20
CA THR A 62 -45.45 -12.40 -24.58
C THR A 62 -44.43 -12.27 -23.45
N VAL A 63 -43.41 -11.42 -23.63
CA VAL A 63 -42.44 -11.08 -22.59
C VAL A 63 -43.05 -10.00 -21.70
N SER A 64 -43.47 -10.36 -20.49
CA SER A 64 -43.79 -9.38 -19.44
C SER A 64 -42.49 -8.81 -18.87
N PRO A 65 -42.36 -7.48 -18.71
CA PRO A 65 -41.17 -6.90 -18.09
C PRO A 65 -41.15 -7.25 -16.60
N VAL A 66 -40.15 -8.02 -16.18
CA VAL A 66 -39.85 -8.23 -14.75
C VAL A 66 -39.07 -7.01 -14.24
N THR A 67 -39.72 -6.22 -13.39
CA THR A 67 -39.04 -5.18 -12.62
C THR A 67 -38.22 -5.86 -11.51
N PRO A 68 -36.91 -5.59 -11.37
CA PRO A 68 -36.15 -6.13 -10.24
C PRO A 68 -36.66 -5.48 -8.95
N THR A 69 -37.34 -6.25 -8.11
CA THR A 69 -37.62 -5.86 -6.73
C THR A 69 -36.31 -5.97 -5.96
N ILE A 70 -35.72 -4.82 -5.61
CA ILE A 70 -34.64 -4.73 -4.64
C ILE A 70 -35.26 -5.05 -3.29
N ALA A 71 -35.03 -6.26 -2.78
CA ALA A 71 -35.34 -6.58 -1.40
C ALA A 71 -34.45 -5.70 -0.50
N ALA A 72 -35.06 -4.75 0.20
CA ALA A 72 -34.37 -3.94 1.19
C ALA A 72 -33.97 -4.85 2.36
N THR A 73 -32.68 -5.13 2.49
CA THR A 73 -32.11 -5.70 3.72
C THR A 73 -32.45 -4.76 4.89
N PRO A 74 -33.05 -5.24 5.98
CA PRO A 74 -33.29 -4.41 7.16
C PRO A 74 -31.95 -3.83 7.66
N PRO A 75 -31.90 -2.55 8.08
CA PRO A 75 -30.69 -1.99 8.66
C PRO A 75 -30.26 -2.84 9.86
N ALA A 76 -28.99 -3.23 9.87
CA ALA A 76 -28.42 -3.99 10.98
C ALA A 76 -28.63 -3.22 12.30
N PRO A 77 -29.04 -3.88 13.40
CA PRO A 77 -29.29 -3.21 14.67
C PRO A 77 -27.98 -2.64 15.24
N GLY A 78 -27.94 -1.32 15.45
CA GLY A 78 -26.85 -0.59 16.10
C GLY A 78 -25.64 -0.35 15.19
N ALA A 79 -25.73 0.66 14.32
CA ALA A 79 -24.54 1.16 13.64
C ALA A 79 -23.56 1.67 14.71
N SER A 80 -22.53 0.89 15.02
CA SER A 80 -21.43 1.36 15.85
C SER A 80 -20.76 2.54 15.15
N ASP A 81 -20.44 3.61 15.88
CA ASP A 81 -19.69 4.73 15.34
C ASP A 81 -18.20 4.41 15.13
N THR A 82 -17.80 3.18 15.48
CA THR A 82 -16.43 2.65 15.39
C THR A 82 -16.34 1.40 14.52
N PHE A 83 -15.14 1.12 14.03
CA PHE A 83 -14.78 -0.13 13.36
C PHE A 83 -14.36 -1.18 14.38
N GLN A 84 -14.98 -2.35 14.28
CA GLN A 84 -14.70 -3.46 15.20
C GLN A 84 -13.36 -4.11 14.87
N LYS A 85 -12.77 -4.78 15.86
CA LYS A 85 -11.50 -5.51 15.71
C LYS A 85 -11.43 -6.38 14.44
N GLY A 86 -12.46 -7.20 14.20
CA GLY A 86 -12.48 -8.12 13.05
C GLY A 86 -12.43 -7.40 11.71
N ASP A 87 -13.17 -6.29 11.58
CA ASP A 87 -13.18 -5.46 10.37
C ASP A 87 -11.80 -4.88 10.09
N LEU A 88 -11.12 -4.40 11.13
CA LEU A 88 -9.80 -3.77 11.03
C LEU A 88 -8.71 -4.79 10.69
N ILE A 89 -8.75 -5.97 11.29
CA ILE A 89 -7.82 -7.06 10.94
C ILE A 89 -8.03 -7.45 9.47
N GLY A 90 -9.27 -7.67 9.04
CA GLY A 90 -9.57 -8.01 7.64
C GLY A 90 -9.16 -6.92 6.65
N ALA A 91 -9.43 -5.65 6.97
CA ALA A 91 -9.00 -4.52 6.15
C ALA A 91 -7.47 -4.40 6.07
N ALA A 92 -6.77 -4.59 7.19
CA ALA A 92 -5.32 -4.57 7.23
C ALA A 92 -4.71 -5.76 6.46
N GLU A 93 -5.27 -6.96 6.55
CA GLU A 93 -4.88 -8.11 5.73
C GLU A 93 -5.10 -7.86 4.23
N GLY A 94 -6.15 -7.12 3.86
CA GLY A 94 -6.36 -6.66 2.49
C GLY A 94 -5.22 -5.76 1.97
N VAL A 95 -4.56 -5.02 2.87
CA VAL A 95 -3.42 -4.14 2.53
C VAL A 95 -2.09 -4.88 2.54
N PHE A 96 -1.84 -5.70 3.55
CA PHE A 96 -0.55 -6.36 3.79
C PHE A 96 -0.45 -7.78 3.22
N GLY A 97 -1.56 -8.36 2.78
CA GLY A 97 -1.68 -9.76 2.41
C GLY A 97 -2.20 -10.63 3.56
N LYS A 98 -2.99 -11.65 3.22
CA LYS A 98 -3.53 -12.62 4.19
C LYS A 98 -2.40 -13.33 4.92
N GLY A 99 -2.54 -13.48 6.23
CA GLY A 99 -1.57 -14.22 7.04
C GLY A 99 -0.22 -13.51 7.24
N ALA A 100 -0.17 -12.18 7.09
CA ALA A 100 0.98 -11.38 7.50
C ALA A 100 1.27 -11.68 8.99
N ALA A 101 2.34 -12.43 9.25
CA ALA A 101 2.61 -13.00 10.56
C ALA A 101 2.68 -11.91 11.64
N GLY A 102 1.80 -12.00 12.64
CA GLY A 102 1.75 -11.04 13.75
C GLY A 102 0.89 -9.78 13.52
N LEU A 103 0.33 -9.56 12.32
CA LEU A 103 -0.50 -8.38 12.04
C LEU A 103 -1.71 -8.28 12.98
N ALA A 104 -2.45 -9.38 13.14
CA ALA A 104 -3.61 -9.43 14.02
C ALA A 104 -3.24 -9.02 15.46
N GLY A 105 -2.13 -9.57 15.98
CA GLY A 105 -1.63 -9.22 17.32
C GLY A 105 -1.24 -7.74 17.46
N VAL A 106 -0.66 -7.13 16.43
CA VAL A 106 -0.35 -5.69 16.43
C VAL A 106 -1.62 -4.85 16.49
N ILE A 107 -2.62 -5.16 15.65
CA ILE A 107 -3.89 -4.44 15.66
C ILE A 107 -4.62 -4.64 17.00
N GLU A 108 -4.64 -5.86 17.53
CA GLU A 108 -5.22 -6.17 18.83
C GLU A 108 -4.57 -5.39 19.98
N ASP A 109 -3.25 -5.29 20.01
CA ASP A 109 -2.52 -4.53 21.03
C ASP A 109 -2.81 -3.03 20.95
N ILE A 110 -2.89 -2.46 19.73
CA ILE A 110 -3.28 -1.07 19.54
C ILE A 110 -4.71 -0.83 20.04
N LEU A 111 -5.65 -1.69 19.65
CA LEU A 111 -7.05 -1.58 20.06
C LEU A 111 -7.24 -1.77 21.57
N ALA A 112 -6.47 -2.65 22.20
CA ALA A 112 -6.49 -2.81 23.65
C ALA A 112 -6.05 -1.54 24.39
N LYS A 113 -5.14 -0.76 23.80
CA LYS A 113 -4.59 0.47 24.39
C LYS A 113 -5.41 1.73 24.06
N GLN A 114 -5.97 1.80 22.86
CA GLN A 114 -6.58 3.01 22.30
C GLN A 114 -8.09 2.88 22.08
N GLY A 115 -8.63 1.68 22.23
CA GLY A 115 -10.00 1.37 21.85
C GLY A 115 -10.17 1.25 20.34
N GLU A 116 -11.41 1.39 19.88
CA GLU A 116 -11.79 1.23 18.49
C GLU A 116 -11.80 2.58 17.75
N PRO A 117 -11.22 2.65 16.53
CA PRO A 117 -11.22 3.85 15.72
C PRO A 117 -12.57 4.08 15.02
N ASN A 118 -12.88 5.33 14.71
CA ASN A 118 -14.03 5.69 13.86
C ASN A 118 -13.68 5.80 12.36
N ALA A 119 -12.39 5.69 12.02
CA ALA A 119 -11.90 5.59 10.65
C ALA A 119 -10.59 4.82 10.50
N TYR A 120 -10.29 4.39 9.28
CA TYR A 120 -8.98 3.87 8.93
C TYR A 120 -8.57 4.30 7.53
N ILE A 121 -7.28 4.22 7.22
CA ILE A 121 -6.73 4.51 5.89
C ILE A 121 -6.01 3.27 5.37
N THR A 122 -6.36 2.86 4.15
CA THR A 122 -5.61 1.86 3.38
C THR A 122 -4.75 2.58 2.36
N GLY A 123 -3.49 2.20 2.22
CA GLY A 123 -2.65 2.86 1.21
C GLY A 123 -1.23 2.33 1.09
N GLN A 124 -0.42 3.13 0.43
CA GLN A 124 0.98 2.83 0.16
C GLN A 124 1.82 4.10 0.17
N GLU A 125 3.10 3.94 0.49
CA GLU A 125 4.09 5.00 0.59
C GLU A 125 5.30 4.68 -0.27
N ALA A 126 5.77 5.66 -1.03
CA ALA A 126 7.08 5.64 -1.65
C ALA A 126 7.93 6.75 -1.02
N GLY A 127 9.18 6.44 -0.73
CA GLY A 127 10.16 7.40 -0.25
C GLY A 127 11.42 7.26 -1.05
N GLY A 128 12.19 8.35 -1.13
CA GLY A 128 13.56 8.33 -1.61
C GLY A 128 14.43 9.00 -0.56
N ALA A 129 15.02 8.21 0.32
CA ALA A 129 15.90 8.71 1.36
C ALA A 129 17.22 7.94 1.34
N PHE A 130 18.35 8.66 1.29
CA PHE A 130 19.70 8.11 1.48
C PHE A 130 20.25 8.42 2.89
N VAL A 131 19.76 9.48 3.55
CA VAL A 131 20.04 9.84 4.95
C VAL A 131 18.84 10.61 5.54
N VAL A 132 18.42 11.67 4.87
CA VAL A 132 17.18 12.43 5.13
C VAL A 132 16.47 12.62 3.80
N GLY A 133 15.16 12.45 3.78
CA GLY A 133 14.36 12.59 2.56
C GLY A 133 12.91 12.92 2.85
N LEU A 134 12.10 12.83 1.79
CA LEU A 134 10.65 12.95 1.87
C LEU A 134 10.02 11.60 1.54
N ARG A 135 8.95 11.29 2.27
CA ARG A 135 8.01 10.24 1.90
C ARG A 135 6.75 10.84 1.31
N TYR A 136 6.19 10.14 0.34
CA TYR A 136 4.93 10.44 -0.31
C TYR A 136 4.04 9.21 -0.23
N GLY A 137 2.82 9.39 0.26
CA GLY A 137 1.85 8.31 0.31
C GLY A 137 0.51 8.70 -0.27
N SER A 138 -0.22 7.68 -0.66
CA SER A 138 -1.58 7.79 -1.14
C SER A 138 -2.42 6.62 -0.67
N GLY A 139 -3.69 6.88 -0.46
CA GLY A 139 -4.63 5.91 0.08
C GLY A 139 -6.07 6.41 0.09
N ILE A 140 -6.93 5.58 0.66
CA ILE A 140 -8.35 5.85 0.87
C ILE A 140 -8.63 5.84 2.37
N LEU A 141 -9.17 6.96 2.87
CA LEU A 141 -9.81 7.05 4.17
C LEU A 141 -11.16 6.37 4.08
N HIS A 142 -11.43 5.43 4.97
CA HIS A 142 -12.74 4.84 5.21
C HIS A 142 -13.26 5.40 6.55
N HIS A 143 -14.23 6.30 6.49
CA HIS A 143 -14.88 6.90 7.65
C HIS A 143 -16.24 6.23 7.91
N LYS A 144 -16.55 5.90 9.16
CA LYS A 144 -17.75 5.11 9.50
C LYS A 144 -19.06 5.79 9.09
N VAL A 145 -19.11 7.13 9.18
CA VAL A 145 -20.31 7.94 8.89
C VAL A 145 -20.25 8.67 7.56
N GLU A 146 -19.07 9.16 7.18
CA GLU A 146 -18.89 10.05 6.01
C GLU A 146 -18.40 9.31 4.76
N GLY A 147 -18.18 8.00 4.87
CA GLY A 147 -17.77 7.15 3.76
C GLY A 147 -16.31 7.34 3.38
N GLU A 148 -16.03 7.16 2.09
CA GLU A 148 -14.66 7.09 1.58
C GLU A 148 -14.16 8.43 1.05
N ARG A 149 -12.88 8.75 1.35
CA ARG A 149 -12.21 9.92 0.80
C ARG A 149 -10.78 9.61 0.39
N LYS A 150 -10.30 10.28 -0.65
CA LYS A 150 -8.88 10.22 -1.02
C LYS A 150 -8.03 10.89 0.06
N ALA A 151 -6.97 10.21 0.47
CA ALA A 151 -5.99 10.72 1.41
C ALA A 151 -4.61 10.63 0.77
N TYR A 152 -3.97 11.78 0.57
CA TYR A 152 -2.58 11.86 0.17
C TYR A 152 -1.80 12.40 1.34
N TRP A 153 -0.55 12.00 1.51
CA TRP A 153 0.28 12.54 2.58
C TRP A 153 1.75 12.66 2.22
N THR A 154 2.41 13.57 2.92
CA THR A 154 3.84 13.75 2.88
C THR A 154 4.41 13.82 4.28
N GLY A 155 5.67 13.42 4.43
CA GLY A 155 6.37 13.51 5.71
C GLY A 155 7.87 13.44 5.50
N PRO A 156 8.66 13.86 6.51
CA PRO A 156 10.07 13.53 6.53
C PRO A 156 10.25 12.01 6.56
N SER A 157 11.30 11.54 5.91
CA SER A 157 11.80 10.17 6.06
C SER A 157 13.26 10.21 6.48
N VAL A 158 13.64 9.29 7.37
CA VAL A 158 15.01 9.08 7.83
C VAL A 158 15.31 7.60 7.66
N GLY A 159 16.35 7.29 6.89
CA GLY A 159 16.73 5.91 6.56
C GLY A 159 17.05 5.72 5.09
N PHE A 160 17.36 4.48 4.73
CA PHE A 160 17.62 4.05 3.36
C PHE A 160 16.31 3.56 2.74
N ASP A 161 15.46 4.48 2.27
CA ASP A 161 14.29 4.16 1.44
C ASP A 161 14.70 4.13 -0.05
N VAL A 162 15.87 3.57 -0.34
CA VAL A 162 16.41 3.53 -1.70
C VAL A 162 15.87 2.29 -2.41
N GLY A 163 14.75 2.44 -3.10
CA GLY A 163 14.18 1.38 -3.92
C GLY A 163 12.78 1.73 -4.35
N GLY A 164 12.52 1.73 -5.67
CA GLY A 164 11.26 2.17 -6.28
C GLY A 164 10.03 1.30 -5.99
N ASN A 165 10.00 0.56 -4.88
CA ASN A 165 8.83 -0.23 -4.47
C ASN A 165 8.05 0.52 -3.37
N ALA A 166 6.74 0.64 -3.55
CA ALA A 166 5.86 1.30 -2.59
C ALA A 166 5.57 0.37 -1.39
N ALA A 167 5.90 0.84 -0.19
CA ALA A 167 5.60 0.14 1.05
C ALA A 167 4.11 0.25 1.39
N LYS A 168 3.47 -0.86 1.75
CA LYS A 168 2.07 -0.87 2.21
C LYS A 168 1.95 -0.19 3.57
N THR A 169 0.87 0.57 3.76
CA THR A 169 0.60 1.33 4.99
C THR A 169 -0.88 1.23 5.34
N PHE A 170 -1.15 1.01 6.63
CA PHE A 170 -2.49 1.01 7.19
C PHE A 170 -2.52 1.99 8.37
N VAL A 171 -3.48 2.90 8.42
CA VAL A 171 -3.54 3.93 9.48
C VAL A 171 -4.86 3.80 10.23
N LEU A 172 -4.80 3.58 11.53
CA LEU A 172 -5.97 3.68 12.40
C LEU A 172 -6.20 5.16 12.74
N VAL A 173 -7.44 5.63 12.63
CA VAL A 173 -7.80 7.04 12.82
C VAL A 173 -8.90 7.16 13.87
N TYR A 174 -8.63 7.91 14.92
CA TYR A 174 -9.53 8.08 16.06
C TYR A 174 -10.01 9.52 16.15
N ASN A 175 -11.24 9.67 16.66
CA ASN A 175 -11.89 10.95 16.94
C ASN A 175 -11.97 11.88 15.72
N LEU A 176 -12.01 11.33 14.50
CA LEU A 176 -12.16 12.12 13.29
C LEU A 176 -13.65 12.39 13.06
N TYR A 177 -14.22 13.44 13.65
CA TYR A 177 -15.67 13.70 13.53
C TYR A 177 -16.07 14.35 12.21
N ASP A 178 -15.14 15.08 11.62
CA ASP A 178 -15.26 15.66 10.28
C ASP A 178 -14.03 15.23 9.48
N SER A 179 -14.26 14.55 8.36
CA SER A 179 -13.21 14.03 7.49
C SER A 179 -12.33 15.15 6.91
N GLU A 180 -12.82 16.39 6.87
CA GLU A 180 -12.02 17.56 6.54
C GLU A 180 -10.89 17.81 7.54
N GLU A 181 -11.08 17.38 8.79
CA GLU A 181 -10.05 17.48 9.82
C GLU A 181 -8.85 16.56 9.58
N LEU A 182 -8.95 15.61 8.65
CA LEU A 182 -7.81 14.82 8.22
C LEU A 182 -6.80 15.67 7.44
N TYR A 183 -7.21 16.66 6.66
CA TYR A 183 -6.34 17.32 5.66
C TYR A 183 -5.44 18.42 6.25
N LYS A 184 -4.62 18.04 7.22
CA LYS A 184 -3.70 18.92 7.95
C LYS A 184 -2.40 18.19 8.31
N ARG A 185 -1.51 18.86 9.05
CA ARG A 185 -0.25 18.29 9.53
C ARG A 185 -0.42 17.70 10.93
N PHE A 186 -0.10 16.42 11.07
CA PHE A 186 -0.09 15.71 12.35
C PHE A 186 1.35 15.50 12.81
N PRO A 187 1.81 16.20 13.86
CA PRO A 187 3.12 15.95 14.45
C PRO A 187 3.16 14.59 15.17
N ALA A 188 4.34 13.99 15.22
CA ALA A 188 4.63 12.80 16.00
C ALA A 188 4.68 13.13 17.50
N GLY A 189 4.14 12.22 18.31
CA GLY A 189 4.26 12.29 19.77
C GLY A 189 5.64 11.90 20.29
N GLU A 190 5.90 12.11 21.57
CA GLU A 190 7.10 11.58 22.23
C GLU A 190 7.03 10.04 22.29
N GLY A 191 8.12 9.35 21.93
CA GLY A 191 8.15 7.88 21.83
C GLY A 191 7.38 7.30 20.63
N ALA A 192 7.11 8.07 19.58
CA ALA A 192 6.17 7.73 18.51
C ALA A 192 6.61 6.65 17.50
N ALA A 193 7.51 5.72 17.83
CA ALA A 193 7.69 4.54 17.01
C ALA A 193 8.13 3.31 17.83
N TYR A 194 7.38 2.22 17.67
CA TYR A 194 7.75 0.92 18.24
C TYR A 194 7.70 -0.14 17.13
N PHE A 195 8.59 -1.13 17.25
CA PHE A 195 8.66 -2.24 16.33
C PHE A 195 8.07 -3.49 16.98
N VAL A 196 7.01 -4.03 16.39
CA VAL A 196 6.32 -5.21 16.91
C VAL A 196 6.09 -6.18 15.77
N GLY A 197 6.66 -7.38 15.86
CA GLY A 197 6.38 -8.47 14.92
C GLY A 197 6.66 -8.16 13.44
N GLY A 198 7.65 -7.31 13.11
CA GLY A 198 7.91 -6.92 11.71
C GLY A 198 7.23 -5.62 11.26
N PHE A 199 6.42 -5.01 12.13
CA PHE A 199 5.69 -3.78 11.84
C PHE A 199 6.28 -2.58 12.57
N ASN A 200 6.41 -1.47 11.85
CA ASN A 200 6.66 -0.15 12.42
C ASN A 200 5.31 0.51 12.73
N VAL A 201 5.04 0.75 14.02
CA VAL A 201 3.84 1.44 14.49
C VAL A 201 4.27 2.81 14.98
N SER A 202 3.59 3.86 14.52
CA SER A 202 3.87 5.24 14.94
C SER A 202 2.65 5.95 15.49
N TYR A 203 2.86 7.03 16.24
CA TYR A 203 1.78 7.79 16.88
C TYR A 203 1.84 9.27 16.51
N LEU A 204 0.78 9.77 15.87
CA LEU A 204 0.66 11.17 15.47
C LEU A 204 -0.65 11.73 16.03
N ARG A 205 -0.64 13.00 16.45
CA ARG A 205 -1.82 13.64 17.03
C ARG A 205 -1.92 15.09 16.63
N TRP A 206 -3.13 15.54 16.33
CA TRP A 206 -3.47 16.95 16.22
C TRP A 206 -4.77 17.20 16.99
N LYS A 207 -4.70 18.04 18.04
CA LYS A 207 -5.80 18.19 19.00
C LYS A 207 -6.25 16.80 19.49
N ASP A 208 -7.52 16.47 19.29
CA ASP A 208 -8.12 15.21 19.73
C ASP A 208 -8.03 14.09 18.68
N VAL A 209 -7.70 14.42 17.43
CA VAL A 209 -7.56 13.45 16.34
C VAL A 209 -6.23 12.73 16.47
N VAL A 210 -6.30 11.40 16.50
CA VAL A 210 -5.13 10.52 16.64
C VAL A 210 -5.01 9.64 15.40
N LEU A 211 -3.78 9.52 14.92
CA LEU A 211 -3.42 8.65 13.82
C LEU A 211 -2.36 7.67 14.28
N ILE A 212 -2.58 6.39 14.00
CA ILE A 212 -1.63 5.32 14.29
C ILE A 212 -1.28 4.59 13.00
N PRO A 213 -0.24 5.06 12.28
CA PRO A 213 0.23 4.38 11.08
C PRO A 213 0.99 3.10 11.45
N VAL A 214 0.62 2.01 10.81
CA VAL A 214 1.24 0.69 10.83
C VAL A 214 1.84 0.42 9.45
N ARG A 215 3.12 0.02 9.42
CA ARG A 215 3.86 -0.23 8.17
C ARG A 215 4.65 -1.52 8.26
N LEU A 216 4.73 -2.26 7.17
CA LEU A 216 5.57 -3.45 7.08
C LEU A 216 7.03 -3.05 6.77
N GLY A 217 8.00 -3.62 7.48
CA GLY A 217 9.41 -3.39 7.18
C GLY A 217 10.35 -4.41 7.80
N ALA A 218 11.16 -5.06 6.97
CA ALA A 218 12.27 -5.89 7.43
C ALA A 218 13.38 -4.98 7.98
N GLY A 219 13.51 -4.94 9.30
CA GLY A 219 14.56 -4.20 9.99
C GLY A 219 14.04 -3.06 10.84
N VAL A 220 14.67 -2.89 12.00
CA VAL A 220 14.57 -1.68 12.80
C VAL A 220 15.12 -0.54 11.95
N ARG A 221 14.25 0.07 11.13
CA ARG A 221 14.50 1.39 10.60
C ARG A 221 14.61 2.27 11.84
N LEU A 222 15.85 2.55 12.26
CA LEU A 222 16.18 3.39 13.42
C LEU A 222 15.63 4.83 13.27
N GLY A 223 15.07 5.16 12.10
CA GLY A 223 14.17 6.28 11.93
C GLY A 223 12.77 5.89 12.38
N ALA A 224 12.46 6.11 13.66
CA ALA A 224 11.13 6.56 14.02
C ALA A 224 10.69 7.64 13.00
N ASN A 225 9.42 7.67 12.61
CA ASN A 225 8.88 8.76 11.81
C ASN A 225 8.85 10.02 12.69
N VAL A 226 10.03 10.59 12.95
CA VAL A 226 10.20 11.80 13.74
C VAL A 226 9.84 12.98 12.85
N GLY A 227 8.87 13.76 13.31
CA GLY A 227 8.39 14.92 12.59
C GLY A 227 6.89 14.88 12.46
N TYR A 228 6.38 14.67 11.26
CA TYR A 228 4.96 14.83 10.97
C TYR A 228 4.46 14.03 9.77
N MET A 229 3.15 13.90 9.64
CA MET A 229 2.47 13.49 8.41
C MET A 229 1.48 14.59 8.00
N LYS A 230 1.69 15.21 6.85
CA LYS A 230 0.82 16.25 6.30
C LYS A 230 -0.10 15.63 5.26
N PHE A 231 -1.40 15.63 5.53
CA PHE A 231 -2.40 15.14 4.59
C PHE A 231 -2.91 16.24 3.66
N SER A 232 -3.32 15.83 2.46
CA SER A 232 -3.94 16.68 1.45
C SER A 232 -5.01 15.93 0.68
N LYS A 233 -6.01 16.68 0.17
CA LYS A 233 -7.06 16.16 -0.71
C LYS A 233 -6.57 15.80 -2.10
N LYS A 234 -5.55 16.52 -2.57
CA LYS A 234 -4.95 16.37 -3.88
C LYS A 234 -3.55 15.78 -3.70
N GLY A 235 -3.21 14.81 -4.55
CA GLY A 235 -1.86 14.28 -4.65
C GLY A 235 -0.98 15.31 -5.33
N ASN A 236 -0.44 16.25 -4.55
CA ASN A 236 0.61 17.12 -5.06
C ASN A 236 1.93 16.36 -4.93
N TRP A 237 2.50 15.96 -6.08
CA TRP A 237 3.87 15.46 -6.18
C TRP A 237 4.93 16.52 -5.85
N VAL A 238 4.49 17.76 -5.56
CA VAL A 238 5.34 18.93 -5.34
C VAL A 238 5.01 19.53 -3.95
N PRO A 239 5.95 19.58 -2.99
CA PRO A 239 5.66 19.77 -1.56
C PRO A 239 5.67 21.24 -1.04
N PHE A 240 5.55 22.26 -1.91
CA PHE A 240 5.54 23.68 -1.53
C PHE A 240 4.17 24.35 -1.69
#